data_AF-A0AA51MXV0-F1
#
_entry.id   AF-A0AA51MXV0-F1
#
_cell.length_a   1.000
_cell.length_b   1.000
_cell.length_c   1.000
_cell.angle_alpha   90.00
_cell.angle_beta   90.00
_cell.angle_gamma   90.00
#
_symmetry.space_group_name_H-M   'P 1'
#
loop_
_entity.id
_entity.type
_entity.pdbx_description
1 polymer ?
#
loop_
_entity_poly.entity_id
_entity_poly.type
_entity_poly.pdbx_seq_one_letter_code
_entity_poly.pdbx_strand_id
1 'polypeptide(L)'
;MNRKLSSKMSTRLLGLIAFIATGGGLIISTAVNEENFYKTEILIIFGCFFAISLADHFKKLTERDGKIKVNKRSLYVLICSFIGVTLTWFINHEMGYGAVIANGLVGVMAAIFLPNDLAGITYTSSFVGMSSLAVIPSMGAAALGSLIVGLILLTTVEIYAGIGGKGGTTAALSTIITKTIMRIFS
;
A
#
# COMPACT_ATOMS: atom_id res chain seq x y z
N MET A 1 -5.16 -6.59 -33.15
CA MET A 1 -4.13 -5.86 -32.37
C MET A 1 -4.69 -4.88 -31.32
N ASN A 2 -6.00 -4.55 -31.32
CA ASN A 2 -6.58 -3.45 -30.52
C ASN A 2 -7.01 -3.81 -29.06
N ARG A 3 -7.29 -5.08 -28.74
CA ARG A 3 -7.78 -5.47 -27.39
C ARG A 3 -6.74 -5.34 -26.27
N LYS A 4 -5.45 -5.55 -26.56
CA LYS A 4 -4.36 -5.47 -25.55
C LYS A 4 -4.01 -4.04 -25.14
N LEU A 5 -4.17 -3.05 -26.02
CA LEU A 5 -3.97 -1.63 -25.67
C LEU A 5 -5.13 -1.13 -24.79
N SER A 6 -6.36 -1.46 -25.17
CA SER A 6 -7.56 -1.09 -24.41
C SER A 6 -7.58 -1.66 -22.99
N SER A 7 -7.19 -2.93 -22.80
CA SER A 7 -7.16 -3.54 -21.46
C SER A 7 -6.09 -2.92 -20.56
N LYS A 8 -4.91 -2.58 -21.11
CA LYS A 8 -3.83 -1.93 -20.35
C LYS A 8 -4.21 -0.52 -19.88
N MET A 9 -4.86 0.25 -20.74
CA MET A 9 -5.35 1.59 -20.40
C MET A 9 -6.45 1.54 -19.34
N SER A 10 -7.32 0.52 -19.40
CA SER A 10 -8.37 0.28 -18.39
C SER A 10 -7.80 -0.06 -17.01
N THR A 11 -6.83 -0.97 -16.89
CA THR A 11 -6.20 -1.32 -15.59
C THR A 11 -5.47 -0.12 -14.96
N ARG A 12 -4.85 0.71 -15.79
CA ARG A 12 -4.16 1.95 -15.37
C ARG A 12 -5.13 2.98 -14.79
N LEU A 13 -6.24 3.20 -15.47
CA LEU A 13 -7.29 4.11 -15.01
C LEU A 13 -7.91 3.62 -13.69
N LEU A 14 -8.13 2.30 -13.57
CA LEU A 14 -8.58 1.65 -12.34
C LEU A 14 -7.62 1.90 -11.16
N GLY A 15 -6.31 1.75 -11.38
CA GLY A 15 -5.31 2.03 -10.35
C GLY A 15 -5.30 3.50 -9.90
N LEU A 16 -5.45 4.44 -10.83
CA LEU A 16 -5.55 5.86 -10.53
C LEU A 16 -6.83 6.19 -9.74
N ILE A 17 -7.98 5.63 -10.15
CA ILE A 17 -9.26 5.81 -9.46
C ILE A 17 -9.17 5.25 -8.04
N ALA A 18 -8.62 4.05 -7.87
CA ALA A 18 -8.43 3.44 -6.55
C ALA A 18 -7.51 4.29 -5.66
N PHE A 19 -6.45 4.87 -6.23
CA PHE A 19 -5.54 5.76 -5.51
C PHE A 19 -6.25 7.05 -5.05
N ILE A 20 -7.01 7.72 -5.94
CA ILE A 20 -7.78 8.92 -5.62
C ILE A 20 -8.87 8.60 -4.58
N ALA A 21 -9.64 7.54 -4.80
CA ALA A 21 -10.74 7.16 -3.92
C ALA A 21 -10.24 6.82 -2.51
N THR A 22 -9.13 6.07 -2.40
CA THR A 22 -8.59 5.69 -1.10
C THR A 22 -7.93 6.87 -0.40
N GLY A 23 -6.99 7.55 -1.07
CA GLY A 23 -6.26 8.67 -0.46
C GLY A 23 -7.16 9.87 -0.18
N GLY A 24 -7.95 10.28 -1.17
CA GLY A 24 -8.92 11.36 -1.02
C GLY A 24 -10.02 11.02 -0.02
N GLY A 25 -10.55 9.79 -0.05
CA GLY A 25 -11.55 9.32 0.90
C GLY A 25 -11.05 9.33 2.34
N LEU A 26 -9.80 8.90 2.59
CA LEU A 26 -9.18 8.98 3.91
C LEU A 26 -9.00 10.43 4.36
N ILE A 27 -8.48 11.32 3.50
CA ILE A 27 -8.30 12.73 3.84
C ILE A 27 -9.64 13.39 4.18
N ILE A 28 -10.68 13.18 3.36
CA ILE A 28 -12.02 13.72 3.59
C ILE A 28 -12.61 13.13 4.88
N SER A 29 -12.48 11.81 5.08
CA SER A 29 -12.96 11.16 6.31
C SER A 29 -12.28 11.74 7.54
N THR A 30 -10.97 11.98 7.50
CA THR A 30 -10.25 12.61 8.62
C THR A 30 -10.69 14.06 8.83
N ALA A 31 -10.89 14.83 7.75
CA ALA A 31 -11.35 16.22 7.85
C ALA A 31 -12.76 16.36 8.46
N VAL A 32 -13.66 15.41 8.17
CA VAL A 32 -15.04 15.44 8.66
C VAL A 32 -15.16 14.97 10.11
N ASN A 33 -14.35 14.00 10.53
CA ASN A 33 -14.48 13.39 11.85
C ASN A 33 -13.63 14.06 12.93
N GLU A 34 -12.71 14.96 12.58
CA GLU A 34 -11.74 15.50 13.53
C GLU A 34 -11.96 16.99 13.80
N GLU A 35 -12.35 17.33 15.03
CA GLU A 35 -12.65 18.71 15.47
C GLU A 35 -11.41 19.50 15.92
N ASN A 36 -10.25 18.84 16.01
CA ASN A 36 -9.02 19.43 16.53
C ASN A 36 -8.27 20.28 15.49
N PHE A 37 -8.14 21.59 15.74
CA PHE A 37 -7.54 22.54 14.81
C PHE A 37 -6.11 22.18 14.34
N TYR A 38 -5.24 21.74 15.26
CA TYR A 38 -3.85 21.36 14.93
C TYR A 38 -3.75 20.11 14.04
N LYS A 39 -4.74 19.20 14.12
CA LYS A 39 -4.79 18.02 13.25
C LYS A 39 -5.24 18.39 11.84
N THR A 40 -6.09 19.41 11.72
CA THR A 40 -6.54 19.95 10.42
C THR A 40 -5.38 20.60 9.66
N GLU A 41 -4.51 21.37 10.32
CA GLU A 41 -3.33 21.96 9.67
C GLU A 41 -2.36 20.89 9.15
N ILE A 42 -2.09 19.86 9.96
CA ILE A 42 -1.26 18.71 9.56
C ILE A 42 -1.89 17.99 8.36
N LEU A 43 -3.22 17.82 8.35
CA LEU A 43 -3.95 17.19 7.26
C LEU A 43 -3.83 17.97 5.94
N ILE A 44 -3.86 19.30 5.98
CA ILE A 44 -3.67 20.15 4.79
C ILE A 44 -2.27 19.91 4.19
N ILE A 45 -1.23 19.84 5.03
CA ILE A 45 0.14 19.56 4.59
C ILE A 45 0.22 18.20 3.90
N PHE A 46 -0.35 17.14 4.51
CA PHE A 46 -0.41 15.81 3.88
C PHE A 46 -1.26 15.80 2.61
N GLY A 47 -2.33 16.60 2.56
CA GLY A 47 -3.15 16.80 1.37
C GLY A 47 -2.38 17.41 0.21
N CYS A 48 -1.51 18.39 0.48
CA CYS A 48 -0.60 18.96 -0.52
C CYS A 48 0.39 17.91 -1.05
N PHE A 49 1.03 17.13 -0.17
CA PHE A 49 1.91 16.04 -0.59
C PHE A 49 1.17 14.99 -1.42
N PHE A 50 -0.06 14.66 -1.05
CA PHE A 50 -0.92 13.74 -1.80
C PHE A 50 -1.26 14.30 -3.19
N ALA A 51 -1.60 15.58 -3.32
CA ALA A 51 -1.87 16.22 -4.60
C ALA A 51 -0.64 16.22 -5.53
N ILE A 52 0.55 16.47 -4.98
CA ILE A 52 1.81 16.38 -5.73
C ILE A 52 2.07 14.93 -6.17
N SER A 53 1.84 13.95 -5.29
CA SER A 53 1.93 12.52 -5.62
C SER A 53 0.97 12.12 -6.74
N LEU A 54 -0.25 12.68 -6.72
CA LEU A 54 -1.26 12.46 -7.75
C LEU A 54 -0.82 13.02 -9.11
N ALA A 55 -0.24 14.22 -9.14
CA ALA A 55 0.29 14.82 -10.36
C ALA A 55 1.45 13.99 -10.95
N ASP A 56 2.38 13.51 -10.11
CA ASP A 56 3.45 12.60 -10.55
C ASP A 56 2.90 11.27 -11.07
N HIS A 57 1.89 10.70 -10.39
CA HIS A 57 1.24 9.48 -10.84
C HIS A 57 0.56 9.68 -12.19
N PHE A 58 -0.17 10.77 -12.39
CA PHE A 58 -0.83 11.12 -13.65
C PHE A 58 0.19 11.28 -14.80
N LYS A 59 1.31 11.98 -14.55
CA LYS A 59 2.38 12.15 -15.56
C LYS A 59 2.99 10.81 -15.97
N LYS A 60 3.27 9.91 -15.02
CA LYS A 60 3.86 8.59 -15.31
C LYS A 60 2.93 7.64 -16.04
N LEU A 61 1.62 7.80 -15.89
CA LEU A 61 0.64 7.04 -16.65
C LEU A 61 0.66 7.39 -18.14
N THR A 62 1.02 8.64 -18.47
CA THR A 62 1.12 9.15 -19.84
C THR A 62 2.40 8.73 -20.56
N GLU A 63 3.51 8.50 -19.84
CA GLU A 63 4.85 8.34 -20.44
C GLU A 63 5.33 6.90 -20.70
N ARG A 64 4.62 5.83 -20.27
CA ARG A 64 5.19 4.46 -20.36
C ARG A 64 4.28 3.38 -20.93
N ASP A 65 4.81 2.62 -21.90
CA ASP A 65 4.17 1.46 -22.55
C ASP A 65 4.84 0.12 -22.19
N GLY A 66 5.03 -0.13 -20.89
CA GLY A 66 5.67 -1.37 -20.40
C GLY A 66 4.78 -2.61 -20.52
N LYS A 67 5.34 -3.74 -20.99
CA LYS A 67 4.71 -5.07 -20.97
C LYS A 67 4.96 -5.74 -19.62
N ILE A 68 3.90 -6.23 -18.97
CA ILE A 68 4.00 -7.05 -17.77
C ILE A 68 4.52 -8.45 -18.18
N LYS A 69 5.74 -8.81 -17.77
CA LYS A 69 6.27 -10.18 -17.89
C LYS A 69 6.18 -10.85 -16.51
N VAL A 70 5.09 -11.59 -16.31
CA VAL A 70 4.76 -12.32 -15.07
C VAL A 70 5.24 -13.76 -15.24
N ASN A 71 6.16 -14.22 -14.39
CA ASN A 71 6.17 -15.64 -13.98
C ASN A 71 7.00 -15.85 -12.70
N LYS A 72 8.29 -15.50 -12.69
CA LYS A 72 9.16 -15.70 -11.50
C LYS A 72 9.11 -14.54 -10.50
N ARG A 73 9.03 -13.29 -11.00
CA ARG A 73 8.97 -12.08 -10.15
C ARG A 73 7.75 -12.09 -9.23
N SER A 74 6.64 -12.65 -9.68
CA SER A 74 5.38 -12.59 -8.96
C SER A 74 5.38 -13.38 -7.67
N LEU A 75 6.05 -14.53 -7.66
CA LEU A 75 6.24 -15.32 -6.46
C LEU A 75 7.08 -14.56 -5.43
N TYR A 76 8.17 -13.91 -5.85
CA TYR A 76 8.97 -13.07 -4.96
C TYR A 76 8.18 -11.90 -4.38
N VAL A 77 7.34 -11.23 -5.17
CA VAL A 77 6.47 -10.15 -4.65
C VAL A 77 5.57 -10.68 -3.55
N LEU A 78 4.90 -11.82 -3.77
CA LEU A 78 3.99 -12.42 -2.80
C LEU A 78 4.71 -12.86 -1.52
N ILE A 79 5.91 -13.44 -1.64
CA ILE A 79 6.72 -13.85 -0.49
C ILE A 79 7.19 -12.62 0.29
N CYS A 80 7.73 -11.61 -0.38
CA CYS A 80 8.18 -10.37 0.24
C CYS A 80 7.03 -9.63 0.91
N SER A 81 5.85 -9.57 0.30
CA SER A 81 4.68 -8.97 0.91
C SER A 81 4.19 -9.77 2.12
N PHE A 82 4.14 -11.11 2.01
CA PHE A 82 3.81 -12.00 3.14
C PHE A 82 4.71 -11.75 4.34
N ILE A 83 6.02 -11.82 4.13
CA ILE A 83 7.03 -11.61 5.17
C ILE A 83 6.93 -10.19 5.74
N GLY A 84 6.82 -9.17 4.88
CA GLY A 84 6.71 -7.78 5.32
C GLY A 84 5.51 -7.53 6.23
N VAL A 85 4.31 -8.00 5.86
CA VAL A 85 3.11 -7.81 6.70
C VAL A 85 3.21 -8.62 7.99
N THR A 86 3.53 -9.91 7.90
CA THR A 86 3.46 -10.83 9.05
C THR A 86 4.54 -10.53 10.08
N LEU A 87 5.78 -10.25 9.66
CA LEU A 87 6.84 -9.85 10.58
C LEU A 87 6.51 -8.53 11.27
N THR A 88 6.06 -7.52 10.52
CA THR A 88 5.70 -6.24 11.14
C THR A 88 4.53 -6.38 12.10
N TRP A 89 3.50 -7.16 11.74
CA TRP A 89 2.38 -7.40 12.66
C TRP A 89 2.83 -8.14 13.93
N PHE A 90 3.68 -9.16 13.81
CA PHE A 90 4.23 -9.91 14.93
C PHE A 90 5.04 -9.00 15.88
N ILE A 91 5.99 -8.24 15.35
CA ILE A 91 6.84 -7.35 16.13
C ILE A 91 6.00 -6.24 16.80
N ASN A 92 4.98 -5.74 16.09
CA ASN A 92 4.09 -4.70 16.58
C ASN A 92 3.22 -5.20 17.75
N HIS A 93 2.53 -6.33 17.60
CA HIS A 93 1.47 -6.77 18.52
C HIS A 93 1.89 -7.89 19.47
N GLU A 94 2.58 -8.93 18.99
CA GLU A 94 2.99 -10.07 19.82
C GLU A 94 4.20 -9.72 20.68
N MET A 95 5.17 -9.00 20.11
CA MET A 95 6.36 -8.54 20.83
C MET A 95 6.17 -7.18 21.51
N GLY A 96 5.11 -6.44 21.14
CA GLY A 96 4.74 -5.17 21.79
C GLY A 96 5.67 -3.98 21.50
N TYR A 97 6.54 -4.03 20.49
CA TYR A 97 7.44 -2.91 20.16
C TYR A 97 6.74 -1.74 19.46
N GLY A 98 5.47 -1.91 19.09
CA GLY A 98 4.66 -0.87 18.45
C GLY A 98 4.95 -0.69 16.96
N ALA A 99 4.01 -0.03 16.28
CA ALA A 99 3.95 0.01 14.83
C ALA A 99 5.17 0.66 14.18
N VAL A 100 5.67 1.75 14.76
CA VAL A 100 6.78 2.54 14.19
C VAL A 100 8.09 1.75 14.22
N ILE A 101 8.42 1.14 15.37
CA ILE A 101 9.64 0.34 15.53
C ILE A 101 9.56 -0.91 14.67
N ALA A 102 8.41 -1.61 14.67
CA ALA A 102 8.20 -2.81 13.87
C ALA A 102 8.39 -2.55 12.37
N ASN A 103 7.79 -1.48 11.84
CA ASN A 103 7.92 -1.13 10.43
C ASN A 103 9.33 -0.63 10.09
N GLY A 104 9.94 0.17 10.96
CA GLY A 104 11.32 0.64 10.78
C GLY A 104 12.32 -0.51 10.71
N LEU A 105 12.20 -1.49 11.61
CA LEU A 105 13.06 -2.67 11.63
C LEU A 105 12.92 -3.49 10.35
N VAL A 106 11.69 -3.80 9.94
CA VAL A 106 11.43 -4.56 8.71
C VAL A 106 11.91 -3.80 7.48
N GLY A 107 11.75 -2.47 7.44
CA GLY A 107 12.26 -1.62 6.36
C GLY A 107 13.78 -1.64 6.24
N VAL A 108 14.51 -1.50 7.37
CA VAL A 108 15.97 -1.57 7.39
C VAL A 108 16.46 -2.97 6.99
N MET A 109 15.85 -4.02 7.52
CA MET A 109 16.18 -5.39 7.13
C MET A 109 15.95 -5.63 5.63
N ALA A 110 14.83 -5.16 5.10
CA ALA A 110 14.52 -5.26 3.67
C ALA A 110 15.57 -4.53 2.82
N ALA A 111 15.99 -3.32 3.21
CA ALA A 111 16.99 -2.56 2.47
C ALA A 111 18.38 -3.20 2.49
N ILE A 112 18.74 -3.93 3.55
CA ILE A 112 20.05 -4.60 3.68
C ILE A 112 20.07 -5.93 2.90
N PHE A 113 19.00 -6.73 3.01
CA PHE A 113 19.01 -8.11 2.54
C PHE A 113 18.37 -8.32 1.16
N LEU A 114 17.57 -7.37 0.66
CA LEU A 114 16.83 -7.51 -0.59
C LEU A 114 17.30 -6.49 -1.63
N PRO A 115 17.20 -6.81 -2.94
CA PRO A 115 17.39 -5.83 -3.99
C PRO A 115 16.35 -4.71 -3.89
N ASN A 116 16.70 -3.52 -4.39
CA ASN A 116 15.90 -2.29 -4.24
C ASN A 116 14.41 -2.44 -4.57
N ASP A 117 14.06 -3.25 -5.57
CA ASP A 117 12.66 -3.45 -5.98
C ASP A 117 11.87 -4.29 -4.97
N LEU A 118 12.45 -5.40 -4.49
CA LEU A 118 11.87 -6.26 -3.46
C LEU A 118 11.91 -5.61 -2.07
N ALA A 119 12.93 -4.79 -1.79
CA ALA A 119 13.01 -4.00 -0.57
C ALA A 119 11.85 -3.01 -0.47
N GLY A 120 11.56 -2.29 -1.57
CA GLY A 120 10.40 -1.38 -1.65
C GLY A 120 9.07 -2.10 -1.44
N ILE A 121 8.89 -3.28 -2.05
CA ILE A 121 7.70 -4.14 -1.87
C ILE A 121 7.52 -4.55 -0.41
N THR A 122 8.60 -5.02 0.22
CA THR A 122 8.57 -5.49 1.62
C THR A 122 8.25 -4.35 2.56
N TYR A 123 8.91 -3.20 2.37
CA TYR A 123 8.69 -1.99 3.18
C TYR A 123 7.30 -1.36 2.96
N THR A 124 6.74 -1.50 1.76
CA THR A 124 5.36 -1.04 1.51
C THR A 124 4.35 -1.96 2.18
N SER A 125 4.63 -3.26 2.13
CA SER A 125 3.74 -4.27 2.72
C SER A 125 3.76 -4.17 4.25
N SER A 126 4.89 -3.87 4.88
CA SER A 126 4.98 -3.70 6.34
C SER A 126 4.03 -2.63 6.89
N PHE A 127 3.64 -1.63 6.10
CA PHE A 127 2.61 -0.67 6.51
C PHE A 127 1.25 -1.31 6.80
N VAL A 128 0.91 -2.42 6.13
CA VAL A 128 -0.30 -3.20 6.44
C VAL A 128 -0.18 -3.80 7.85
N GLY A 129 1.00 -4.32 8.21
CA GLY A 129 1.30 -4.88 9.54
C GLY A 129 1.31 -3.85 10.68
N MET A 130 1.39 -2.56 10.37
CA MET A 130 1.24 -1.48 11.36
C MET A 130 -0.20 -1.28 11.83
N SER A 131 -1.19 -1.83 11.10
CA SER A 131 -2.62 -1.64 11.41
C SER A 131 -2.94 -2.10 12.83
N SER A 132 -3.79 -1.36 13.54
CA SER A 132 -4.19 -1.72 14.90
C SER A 132 -5.01 -3.03 14.93
N LEU A 133 -5.11 -3.64 16.11
CA LEU A 133 -5.94 -4.84 16.34
C LEU A 133 -7.43 -4.61 16.05
N ALA A 134 -7.92 -3.35 16.08
CA ALA A 134 -9.29 -3.03 15.67
C ALA A 134 -9.52 -3.17 14.15
N VAL A 135 -8.45 -3.31 13.37
CA VAL A 135 -8.48 -3.40 11.90
C VAL A 135 -7.94 -4.74 11.43
N ILE A 136 -6.79 -5.17 11.95
CA ILE A 136 -6.18 -6.49 11.69
C ILE A 136 -5.98 -7.18 13.04
N PRO A 137 -6.97 -7.94 13.52
CA PRO A 137 -7.01 -8.46 14.89
C PRO A 137 -6.12 -9.69 15.14
N SER A 138 -5.64 -10.35 14.09
CA SER A 138 -4.90 -11.62 14.24
C SER A 138 -3.85 -11.82 13.16
N MET A 139 -2.92 -12.76 13.40
CA MET A 139 -1.96 -13.19 12.39
C MET A 139 -2.63 -13.73 11.12
N GLY A 140 -3.78 -14.41 11.26
CA GLY A 140 -4.56 -14.87 10.10
C GLY A 140 -5.10 -13.70 9.25
N ALA A 141 -5.56 -12.64 9.91
CA ALA A 141 -5.96 -11.41 9.23
C ALA A 141 -4.77 -10.71 8.55
N ALA A 142 -3.60 -10.70 9.20
CA ALA A 142 -2.37 -10.16 8.64
C ALA A 142 -1.93 -10.94 7.40
N ALA A 143 -2.00 -12.27 7.45
CA ALA A 143 -1.73 -13.13 6.30
C ALA A 143 -2.67 -12.83 5.11
N LEU A 144 -3.98 -12.65 5.37
CA LEU A 144 -4.93 -12.24 4.34
C LEU A 144 -4.58 -10.86 3.74
N GLY A 145 -4.27 -9.87 4.58
CA GLY A 145 -3.85 -8.55 4.12
C GLY A 145 -2.55 -8.56 3.32
N SER A 146 -1.67 -9.52 3.61
CA SER A 146 -0.43 -9.72 2.86
C SER A 146 -0.66 -10.28 1.44
N LEU A 147 -1.67 -11.14 1.28
CA LEU A 147 -2.10 -11.64 -0.02
C LEU A 147 -2.69 -10.48 -0.83
N ILE A 148 -3.58 -9.69 -0.23
CA ILE A 148 -4.26 -8.58 -0.90
C ILE A 148 -3.24 -7.51 -1.34
N VAL A 149 -2.33 -7.10 -0.46
CA VAL A 149 -1.32 -6.08 -0.81
C VAL A 149 -0.37 -6.61 -1.89
N GLY A 150 0.01 -7.89 -1.83
CA GLY A 150 0.80 -8.55 -2.86
C GLY A 150 0.08 -8.54 -4.23
N LEU A 151 -1.21 -8.87 -4.27
CA LEU A 151 -2.01 -8.81 -5.50
C LEU A 151 -2.14 -7.38 -6.05
N ILE A 152 -2.32 -6.39 -5.19
CA ILE A 152 -2.34 -4.98 -5.60
C ILE A 152 -0.97 -4.59 -6.16
N LEU A 153 0.13 -4.98 -5.52
CA LEU A 153 1.50 -4.69 -5.97
C LEU A 153 1.83 -5.37 -7.31
N LEU A 154 1.27 -6.54 -7.59
CA LEU A 154 1.42 -7.24 -8.88
C LEU A 154 0.67 -6.56 -10.02
N THR A 155 -0.45 -5.91 -9.71
CA THR A 155 -1.33 -5.26 -10.69
C THR A 155 -1.04 -3.77 -10.85
N THR A 156 -0.39 -3.16 -9.85
CA THR A 156 -0.03 -1.74 -9.85
C THR A 156 1.33 -1.54 -10.54
N VAL A 157 1.42 -0.51 -11.38
CA VAL A 157 2.69 -0.13 -12.03
C VAL A 157 3.65 0.41 -10.98
N GLU A 158 4.94 0.04 -11.08
CA GLU A 158 6.05 0.43 -10.20
C GLU A 158 5.75 1.64 -9.32
N ILE A 159 5.32 1.36 -8.09
CA ILE A 159 4.96 2.33 -7.04
C ILE A 159 6.15 3.27 -6.71
N TYR A 160 7.36 2.85 -7.09
CA TYR A 160 8.62 3.28 -6.49
C TYR A 160 9.42 4.31 -7.29
N ALA A 161 9.04 4.62 -8.53
CA ALA A 161 9.58 5.80 -9.19
C ALA A 161 8.64 6.97 -8.90
N GLY A 162 9.08 7.99 -8.14
CA GLY A 162 8.38 9.27 -8.03
C GLY A 162 8.16 9.81 -6.63
N ILE A 163 7.19 10.71 -6.51
CA ILE A 163 6.90 11.46 -5.29
C ILE A 163 6.15 10.54 -4.30
N GLY A 164 6.57 10.55 -3.03
CA GLY A 164 6.05 9.69 -1.97
C GLY A 164 4.52 9.71 -1.83
N GLY A 165 3.94 8.63 -1.32
CA GLY A 165 2.49 8.49 -1.10
C GLY A 165 1.87 7.21 -1.69
N LYS A 166 2.39 6.74 -2.84
CA LYS A 166 1.86 5.55 -3.55
C LYS A 166 1.86 4.28 -2.69
N GLY A 167 2.96 3.99 -2.00
CA GLY A 167 3.05 2.81 -1.14
C GLY A 167 2.08 2.84 0.05
N GLY A 168 1.97 4.00 0.72
CA GLY A 168 1.04 4.18 1.83
C GLY A 168 -0.42 3.98 1.42
N THR A 169 -0.83 4.55 0.29
CA THR A 169 -2.20 4.37 -0.22
C THR A 169 -2.47 2.93 -0.66
N THR A 170 -1.50 2.24 -1.25
CA THR A 170 -1.62 0.81 -1.57
C THR A 170 -1.81 -0.04 -0.32
N ALA A 171 -1.04 0.22 0.73
CA ALA A 171 -1.21 -0.45 2.00
C ALA A 171 -2.57 -0.15 2.62
N ALA A 172 -2.99 1.12 2.63
CA ALA A 172 -4.29 1.53 3.15
C ALA A 172 -5.46 0.86 2.41
N LEU A 173 -5.40 0.81 1.08
CA LEU A 173 -6.38 0.10 0.25
C LEU A 173 -6.43 -1.38 0.63
N SER A 174 -5.27 -2.04 0.73
CA SER A 174 -5.20 -3.44 1.16
C SER A 174 -5.84 -3.65 2.53
N THR A 175 -5.49 -2.82 3.50
CA THR A 175 -6.01 -2.88 4.86
C THR A 175 -7.54 -2.69 4.90
N ILE A 176 -8.08 -1.73 4.14
CA ILE A 176 -9.53 -1.49 4.05
C ILE A 176 -10.24 -2.70 3.44
N ILE A 177 -9.71 -3.25 2.35
CA ILE A 177 -10.27 -4.46 1.71
C ILE A 177 -10.24 -5.63 2.71
N THR A 178 -9.11 -5.84 3.39
CA THR A 178 -8.94 -6.90 4.39
C THR A 178 -9.97 -6.78 5.50
N LYS A 179 -10.10 -5.60 6.11
CA LYS A 179 -11.09 -5.31 7.14
C LYS A 179 -12.52 -5.56 6.65
N THR A 180 -12.83 -5.15 5.43
CA THR A 180 -14.16 -5.32 4.83
C THR A 180 -14.48 -6.80 4.62
N ILE A 181 -13.53 -7.59 4.11
CA ILE A 181 -13.69 -9.04 3.95
C ILE A 181 -13.94 -9.67 5.31
N MET A 182 -13.11 -9.38 6.31
CA MET A 182 -13.27 -9.93 7.65
C MET A 182 -14.63 -9.61 8.27
N ARG A 183 -15.14 -8.39 8.05
CA ARG A 183 -16.45 -7.97 8.55
C ARG A 183 -17.61 -8.75 7.90
N ILE A 184 -17.46 -9.23 6.66
CA ILE A 184 -18.49 -10.03 5.98
C ILE A 184 -18.54 -11.46 6.53
N PHE A 185 -17.40 -11.99 6.98
CA PHE A 185 -17.27 -13.37 7.48
C PHE A 185 -17.38 -13.49 9.01
N SER A 186 -17.58 -12.39 9.72
CA SER A 186 -17.70 -12.33 11.18
C SER A 186 -19.11 -11.98 11.62
#